data_AF-A0A329MZN1-F1
#
_entry.id   AF-A0A329MZN1-F1
#
_cell.length_a   1.000
_cell.length_b   1.000
_cell.length_c   1.000
_cell.angle_alpha   90.00
_cell.angle_beta   90.00
_cell.angle_gamma   90.00
#
_symmetry.space_group_name_H-M   'P 1'
#
loop_
_entity.id
_entity.type
_entity.pdbx_description
1 polymer ?
#
loop_
_entity_poly.entity_id
_entity_poly.type
_entity_poly.pdbx_seq_one_letter_code
_entity_poly.pdbx_strand_id
1 'polypeptide(L)'
;MNTYIRRLAFFFTAILLFQSCDTDGVSGETGEFDTGENLPKIGVEIIRPGAVSGDRLMDISSGEVYTMSEAGEFPEKIDFIMMWGSSTGLNIIALRDIGRLTSWGSGQTINETFLVKNRTTFVKKDASEATAQLYQEISTPEQVRELYNSTVMELENDPDNDVETHGPSLSLKQLNAGDLILAKTEKGVYAAIKVESITDGNSGRAALSLRLDNREAVEVPPVASEERMDMYEVELTRPSYFDGQRFLDFSTGATYEFGGTDHLMESDAYLHQEKIDLFFFNSGSSGFNLFSPDEGSISGWGTGQDVITDWMVRNKSEFIRLDASAKADSIFLYAYQNGHIREAYNNALEEVAQQEGYDEGRHGPGSRIREFTAPGDLIFFRSESKQIYAIAQVTAITTGGSGSLTLNVKVDNSGKVNVPPPPVRELTLTGVGASTSDYIDFSQVRVLSIDEAEAEPQNIDLAHLRGTTSNHNFLSITSSGFGAWTASLREQIEAWPVRNHTGIINLGSDAAAVDLYESLDENDRQAMEEAFNTAGEPISDGRLTQIGTGDIIMLNSADRGIIVAIKVVEADNSGGMTIRFKVSQE
;
A
#
# COMPACT_ATOMS: atom_id res chain seq x y z
N MET A 1 -5.80 -38.36 -15.27
CA MET A 1 -7.25 -38.44 -15.59
C MET A 1 -8.00 -39.24 -14.51
N ASN A 2 -8.13 -38.69 -13.29
CA ASN A 2 -9.13 -39.07 -12.27
C ASN A 2 -8.86 -38.32 -10.95
N THR A 3 -9.23 -37.03 -10.86
CA THR A 3 -9.34 -36.33 -9.55
C THR A 3 -10.10 -35.00 -9.58
N TYR A 4 -10.76 -34.63 -10.68
CA TYR A 4 -11.43 -33.32 -10.80
C TYR A 4 -12.98 -33.34 -10.76
N ILE A 5 -13.63 -34.50 -10.62
CA ILE A 5 -15.10 -34.62 -10.66
C ILE A 5 -15.74 -34.79 -9.26
N ARG A 6 -14.97 -34.90 -8.17
CA ARG A 6 -15.53 -35.09 -6.81
C ARG A 6 -15.73 -33.82 -5.98
N ARG A 7 -15.30 -32.64 -6.44
CA ARG A 7 -15.50 -31.37 -5.70
C ARG A 7 -16.66 -30.51 -6.21
N LEU A 8 -17.24 -30.82 -7.37
CA LEU A 8 -18.39 -30.07 -7.92
C LEU A 8 -19.76 -30.58 -7.38
N ALA A 9 -19.81 -31.76 -6.78
CA ALA A 9 -21.07 -32.37 -6.30
C ALA A 9 -21.43 -32.03 -4.85
N PHE A 10 -20.57 -31.30 -4.12
CA PHE A 10 -20.82 -30.88 -2.74
C PHE A 10 -21.33 -29.44 -2.62
N PHE A 11 -21.33 -28.67 -3.72
CA PHE A 11 -21.78 -27.27 -3.74
C PHE A 11 -23.23 -27.07 -4.21
N PHE A 12 -23.88 -28.11 -4.75
CA PHE A 12 -25.26 -28.02 -5.29
C PHE A 12 -26.32 -28.78 -4.48
N THR A 13 -25.97 -29.38 -3.33
CA THR A 13 -26.89 -30.17 -2.49
C THR A 13 -27.01 -29.63 -1.05
N ALA A 14 -26.66 -28.36 -0.84
CA ALA A 14 -26.89 -27.62 0.41
C ALA A 14 -27.89 -26.47 0.24
N ILE A 15 -28.69 -26.50 -0.82
CA ILE A 15 -29.82 -25.61 -1.06
C ILE A 15 -31.02 -26.52 -1.28
N LEU A 16 -31.73 -26.93 -0.22
CA LEU A 16 -33.16 -27.35 -0.23
C LEU A 16 -33.70 -27.99 1.07
N LEU A 17 -33.04 -27.91 2.23
CA LEU A 17 -33.64 -28.41 3.48
C LEU A 17 -33.33 -27.51 4.69
N PHE A 18 -34.05 -26.40 4.80
CA PHE A 18 -34.45 -25.84 6.09
C PHE A 18 -35.94 -25.48 6.02
N GLN A 19 -36.78 -26.38 6.53
CA GLN A 19 -38.12 -26.06 6.99
C GLN A 19 -38.03 -25.38 8.36
N SER A 20 -38.71 -24.24 8.45
CA SER A 20 -39.39 -23.67 9.63
C SER A 20 -38.69 -23.78 10.99
N CYS A 21 -37.93 -22.74 11.33
CA CYS A 21 -38.07 -22.10 12.63
C CYS A 21 -38.60 -20.70 12.36
N ASP A 22 -39.75 -20.38 12.96
CA ASP A 22 -40.34 -19.05 13.00
C ASP A 22 -39.27 -18.03 13.41
N THR A 23 -38.90 -17.21 12.44
CA THR A 23 -38.32 -15.90 12.70
C THR A 23 -39.45 -14.95 12.37
N ASP A 24 -39.89 -14.19 13.37
CA ASP A 24 -40.72 -13.02 13.22
C ASP A 24 -39.94 -11.99 12.38
N GLY A 25 -39.89 -12.25 11.07
CA GLY A 25 -39.48 -11.30 10.07
C GLY A 25 -40.59 -10.28 9.97
N VAL A 26 -40.30 -9.06 10.44
CA VAL A 26 -41.06 -7.87 10.06
C VAL A 26 -40.87 -7.70 8.55
N SER A 27 -41.71 -8.40 7.80
CA SER A 27 -41.88 -8.18 6.37
C SER A 27 -42.42 -6.78 6.20
N GLY A 28 -41.75 -5.99 5.35
CA GLY A 28 -42.21 -4.71 4.85
C GLY A 28 -43.48 -4.84 4.01
N GLU A 29 -44.59 -5.20 4.65
CA GLU A 29 -45.90 -4.75 4.21
C GLU A 29 -46.00 -3.28 4.63
N THR A 30 -45.79 -2.40 3.65
CA THR A 30 -46.28 -1.03 3.71
C THR A 30 -47.79 -1.10 3.93
N GLY A 31 -48.18 -1.10 5.21
CA GLY A 31 -49.55 -1.03 5.65
C GLY A 31 -50.25 0.12 4.96
N GLU A 32 -51.51 -0.12 4.62
CA GLU A 32 -52.44 0.81 4.00
C GLU A 32 -52.20 2.25 4.46
N PHE A 33 -51.85 3.11 3.50
CA PHE A 33 -51.68 4.55 3.72
C PHE A 33 -53.00 5.12 4.25
N ASP A 34 -53.01 5.42 5.54
CA ASP A 34 -53.93 6.40 6.09
C ASP A 34 -53.57 7.75 5.47
N THR A 35 -54.38 8.21 4.51
CA THR A 35 -54.24 9.52 3.85
C THR A 35 -54.55 10.69 4.79
N GLY A 36 -54.81 10.44 6.08
CA GLY A 36 -55.00 11.42 7.14
C GLY A 36 -53.70 11.79 7.88
N GLU A 37 -52.96 12.75 7.32
CA GLU A 37 -52.29 13.83 8.07
C GLU A 37 -51.18 13.53 9.11
N ASN A 38 -50.43 12.43 9.05
CA ASN A 38 -49.20 12.33 9.87
C ASN A 38 -48.02 11.71 9.13
N LEU A 39 -46.96 12.50 8.94
CA LEU A 39 -45.65 12.04 8.49
C LEU A 39 -45.20 10.83 9.34
N PRO A 40 -44.80 9.70 8.75
CA PRO A 40 -44.40 8.52 9.51
C PRO A 40 -43.29 8.80 10.51
N LYS A 41 -43.38 8.15 11.68
CA LYS A 41 -42.36 8.17 12.72
C LYS A 41 -41.48 6.94 12.58
N ILE A 42 -40.17 7.13 12.43
CA ILE A 42 -39.20 6.04 12.38
C ILE A 42 -38.51 5.94 13.74
N GLY A 43 -38.67 4.81 14.43
CA GLY A 43 -37.99 4.54 15.70
C GLY A 43 -36.67 3.84 15.46
N VAL A 44 -35.59 4.34 16.07
CA VAL A 44 -34.23 3.81 15.90
C VAL A 44 -33.58 3.64 17.26
N GLU A 45 -32.82 2.56 17.44
CA GLU A 45 -32.05 2.33 18.66
C GLU A 45 -30.56 2.22 18.33
N ILE A 46 -29.76 3.06 18.97
CA ILE A 46 -28.30 3.06 18.90
C ILE A 46 -27.78 2.27 20.09
N ILE A 47 -26.97 1.23 19.83
CA ILE A 47 -26.54 0.27 20.85
C ILE A 47 -25.02 0.36 21.03
N ARG A 48 -24.59 0.50 22.28
CA ARG A 48 -23.18 0.60 22.69
C ARG A 48 -22.41 1.72 21.94
N PRO A 49 -22.85 2.99 22.02
CA PRO A 49 -22.24 4.09 21.26
C PRO A 49 -20.76 4.36 21.60
N GLY A 50 -20.24 3.85 22.72
CA GLY A 50 -18.82 3.95 23.06
C GLY A 50 -17.99 2.70 22.73
N ALA A 51 -18.58 1.66 22.14
CA ALA A 51 -17.87 0.43 21.78
C ALA A 51 -17.65 0.34 20.26
N VAL A 52 -16.52 -0.23 19.83
CA VAL A 52 -16.21 -0.43 18.41
C VAL A 52 -17.25 -1.33 17.70
N SER A 53 -17.77 -2.32 18.43
CA SER A 53 -18.80 -3.26 17.99
C SER A 53 -20.23 -2.77 18.17
N GLY A 54 -20.44 -1.48 18.47
CA GLY A 54 -21.77 -0.89 18.60
C GLY A 54 -22.40 -0.52 17.25
N ASP A 55 -23.73 -0.52 17.22
CA ASP A 55 -24.56 -0.04 16.11
C ASP A 55 -24.70 1.46 16.27
N ARG A 56 -23.83 2.23 15.62
CA ARG A 56 -23.62 3.65 15.95
C ARG A 56 -23.40 4.56 14.75
N LEU A 57 -23.34 4.00 13.55
CA LEU A 57 -23.34 4.77 12.30
C LEU A 57 -24.74 4.72 11.71
N MET A 58 -25.22 5.82 11.15
CA MET A 58 -26.62 5.93 10.72
C MET A 58 -26.75 6.49 9.30
N ASP A 59 -27.63 5.87 8.52
CA ASP A 59 -28.22 6.46 7.31
C ASP A 59 -29.55 7.14 7.72
N ILE A 60 -29.57 8.47 7.67
CA ILE A 60 -30.76 9.25 8.04
C ILE A 60 -31.92 8.96 7.09
N SER A 61 -31.62 8.68 5.82
CA SER A 61 -32.61 8.57 4.75
C SER A 61 -33.56 7.38 4.96
N SER A 62 -33.03 6.30 5.52
CA SER A 62 -33.73 5.04 5.78
C SER A 62 -34.00 4.81 7.28
N GLY A 63 -33.24 5.45 8.16
CA GLY A 63 -33.25 5.15 9.60
C GLY A 63 -32.44 3.91 9.96
N GLU A 64 -31.71 3.31 9.02
CA GLU A 64 -30.86 2.15 9.26
C GLU A 64 -29.63 2.51 10.10
N VAL A 65 -29.24 1.58 10.97
CA VAL A 65 -28.06 1.68 11.83
C VAL A 65 -27.08 0.59 11.47
N TYR A 66 -25.80 0.94 11.54
CA TYR A 66 -24.70 0.12 11.08
C TYR A 66 -23.63 0.01 12.16
N THR A 67 -23.03 -1.17 12.25
CA THR A 67 -21.72 -1.35 12.89
C THR A 67 -20.63 -0.68 12.06
N MET A 68 -19.43 -0.51 12.63
CA MET A 68 -18.28 0.00 11.88
C MET A 68 -17.92 -0.89 10.67
N SER A 69 -18.08 -2.21 10.81
CA SER A 69 -17.74 -3.15 9.73
C SER A 69 -18.71 -3.01 8.55
N GLU A 70 -20.02 -3.00 8.82
CA GLU A 70 -21.03 -2.87 7.76
C GLU A 70 -20.97 -1.49 7.10
N ALA A 71 -20.75 -0.44 7.90
CA ALA A 71 -20.59 0.91 7.39
C ALA A 71 -19.35 1.07 6.48
N GLY A 72 -18.29 0.29 6.72
CA GLY A 72 -17.11 0.26 5.84
C GLY A 72 -17.39 -0.36 4.47
N GLU A 73 -18.42 -1.19 4.33
CA GLU A 73 -18.86 -1.75 3.05
C GLU A 73 -19.73 -0.78 2.25
N PHE A 74 -20.44 0.13 2.93
CA PHE A 74 -21.38 1.10 2.34
C PHE A 74 -21.17 2.54 2.87
N PRO A 75 -19.96 3.10 2.82
CA PRO A 75 -19.67 4.41 3.42
C PRO A 75 -20.51 5.54 2.81
N GLU A 76 -20.94 5.41 1.56
CA GLU A 76 -21.81 6.36 0.86
C GLU A 76 -23.21 6.51 1.49
N LYS A 77 -23.68 5.51 2.23
CA LYS A 77 -24.97 5.56 2.93
C LYS A 77 -24.91 6.32 4.24
N ILE A 78 -23.75 6.39 4.89
CA ILE A 78 -23.65 6.82 6.28
C ILE A 78 -23.60 8.35 6.38
N ASP A 79 -24.52 8.94 7.14
CA ASP A 79 -24.61 10.40 7.31
C ASP A 79 -23.88 10.90 8.57
N PHE A 80 -23.86 10.08 9.63
CA PHE A 80 -23.17 10.41 10.88
C PHE A 80 -22.84 9.18 11.73
N ILE A 81 -22.00 9.40 12.74
CA ILE A 81 -21.73 8.48 13.84
C ILE A 81 -22.15 9.11 15.18
N MET A 82 -22.73 8.30 16.06
CA MET A 82 -22.94 8.67 17.47
C MET A 82 -21.88 8.05 18.36
N MET A 83 -21.32 8.83 19.28
CA MET A 83 -20.25 8.36 20.16
C MET A 83 -20.43 8.82 21.60
N TRP A 84 -20.13 7.92 22.54
CA TRP A 84 -20.09 8.25 23.96
C TRP A 84 -18.70 8.75 24.36
N GLY A 85 -18.63 9.95 24.93
CA GLY A 85 -17.43 10.50 25.57
C GLY A 85 -17.63 10.59 27.08
N SER A 86 -16.63 10.21 27.87
CA SER A 86 -16.71 10.21 29.34
C SER A 86 -16.98 11.59 29.95
N SER A 87 -16.53 12.67 29.29
CA SER A 87 -16.76 14.06 29.72
C SER A 87 -17.84 14.79 28.92
N THR A 88 -18.22 14.28 27.75
CA THR A 88 -19.13 14.96 26.81
C THR A 88 -20.48 14.26 26.66
N GLY A 89 -20.69 13.12 27.32
CA GLY A 89 -21.88 12.30 27.14
C GLY A 89 -22.02 11.77 25.72
N LEU A 90 -23.25 11.65 25.23
CA LEU A 90 -23.56 11.26 23.86
C LEU A 90 -23.28 12.43 22.90
N ASN A 91 -22.52 12.17 21.85
CA ASN A 91 -22.21 13.10 20.76
C ASN A 91 -22.80 12.56 19.44
N ILE A 92 -23.06 13.45 18.50
CA ILE A 92 -23.37 13.15 17.10
C ILE A 92 -22.38 13.89 16.21
N ILE A 93 -21.78 13.19 15.24
CA ILE A 93 -20.67 13.72 14.43
C ILE A 93 -20.87 13.28 12.99
N ALA A 94 -20.97 14.24 12.07
CA ALA A 94 -20.99 13.97 10.64
C ALA A 94 -19.65 13.40 10.19
N LEU A 95 -19.67 12.53 9.17
CA LEU A 95 -18.44 11.90 8.68
C LEU A 95 -17.43 12.91 8.10
N ARG A 96 -17.92 14.08 7.69
CA ARG A 96 -17.08 15.17 7.18
C ARG A 96 -16.39 16.01 8.27
N ASP A 97 -16.71 15.80 9.55
CA ASP A 97 -16.01 16.45 10.67
C ASP A 97 -14.73 15.68 11.06
N ILE A 98 -13.78 15.66 10.12
CA ILE A 98 -12.56 14.84 10.21
C ILE A 98 -11.75 15.17 11.46
N GLY A 99 -11.64 16.47 11.80
CA GLY A 99 -10.91 16.93 12.97
C GLY A 99 -11.52 16.40 14.26
N ARG A 100 -12.86 16.45 14.37
CA ARG A 100 -13.56 15.89 15.53
C ARG A 100 -13.41 14.37 15.58
N LEU A 101 -13.59 13.67 14.46
CA LEU A 101 -13.42 12.21 14.37
C LEU A 101 -12.03 11.73 14.84
N THR A 102 -10.96 12.47 14.54
CA THR A 102 -9.58 12.15 14.95
C THR A 102 -9.41 12.12 16.48
N SER A 103 -10.30 12.78 17.24
CA SER A 103 -10.24 12.74 18.70
C SER A 103 -10.67 11.40 19.32
N TRP A 104 -11.08 10.42 18.51
CA TRP A 104 -11.43 9.07 18.93
C TRP A 104 -10.85 8.01 18.00
N GLY A 105 -10.36 6.89 18.56
CA GLY A 105 -9.77 5.82 17.75
C GLY A 105 -10.70 5.26 16.67
N SER A 106 -12.01 5.17 16.94
CA SER A 106 -12.98 4.76 15.92
C SER A 106 -13.24 5.80 14.84
N GLY A 107 -13.16 7.09 15.18
CA GLY A 107 -13.27 8.16 14.18
C GLY A 107 -12.01 8.26 13.33
N GLN A 108 -10.85 7.96 13.90
CA GLN A 108 -9.62 7.77 13.14
C GLN A 108 -9.76 6.64 12.11
N THR A 109 -10.32 5.48 12.49
CA THR A 109 -10.61 4.39 11.54
C THR A 109 -11.51 4.85 10.39
N ILE A 110 -12.58 5.62 10.65
CA ILE A 110 -13.43 6.19 9.59
C ILE A 110 -12.60 7.08 8.67
N ASN A 111 -11.76 7.95 9.24
CA ASN A 111 -10.92 8.86 8.47
C ASN A 111 -9.99 8.09 7.52
N GLU A 112 -9.42 7.00 8.00
CA GLU A 112 -8.47 6.12 7.31
C GLU A 112 -9.13 5.15 6.33
N THR A 113 -10.40 4.78 6.47
CA THR A 113 -10.98 3.68 5.67
C THR A 113 -12.15 4.11 4.78
N PHE A 114 -12.89 5.16 5.13
CA PHE A 114 -14.08 5.55 4.38
C PHE A 114 -13.70 6.48 3.21
N LEU A 115 -13.95 6.03 1.99
CA LEU A 115 -13.71 6.81 0.77
C LEU A 115 -14.86 7.77 0.41
N VAL A 116 -15.98 7.72 1.16
CA VAL A 116 -17.07 8.69 1.11
C VAL A 116 -17.33 9.19 2.52
N LYS A 117 -17.46 10.50 2.67
CA LYS A 117 -17.69 11.16 3.97
C LYS A 117 -18.81 12.19 3.83
N ASN A 118 -20.04 11.73 4.04
CA ASN A 118 -21.19 12.59 3.86
C ASN A 118 -21.16 13.79 4.80
N ARG A 119 -21.45 14.98 4.25
CA ARG A 119 -21.67 16.18 5.07
C ARG A 119 -23.09 16.14 5.65
N THR A 120 -23.16 16.30 6.97
CA THR A 120 -24.42 16.53 7.67
C THR A 120 -24.24 17.73 8.60
N THR A 121 -25.17 18.68 8.53
CA THR A 121 -25.18 19.84 9.43
C THR A 121 -26.32 19.70 10.42
N PHE A 122 -26.00 19.84 11.70
CA PHE A 122 -26.92 19.71 12.81
C PHE A 122 -27.19 21.05 13.48
N VAL A 123 -28.43 21.22 13.93
CA VAL A 123 -28.82 22.19 14.96
C VAL A 123 -29.62 21.47 16.04
N LYS A 124 -29.66 22.02 17.26
CA LYS A 124 -30.32 21.41 18.42
C LYS A 124 -31.24 22.40 19.11
N LYS A 125 -32.41 21.92 19.54
CA LYS A 125 -33.25 22.56 20.57
C LYS A 125 -33.23 21.68 21.81
N ASP A 126 -32.90 22.27 22.96
CA ASP A 126 -32.85 21.55 24.23
C ASP A 126 -34.22 21.01 24.64
N ALA A 127 -34.20 19.95 25.45
CA ALA A 127 -35.39 19.34 26.02
C ALA A 127 -36.29 20.36 26.76
N SER A 128 -37.53 20.50 26.29
CA SER A 128 -38.58 21.29 26.94
C SER A 128 -39.96 20.79 26.53
N GLU A 129 -41.01 21.19 27.24
CA GLU A 129 -42.40 20.91 26.83
C GLU A 129 -42.70 21.49 25.44
N ALA A 130 -42.20 22.69 25.15
CA ALA A 130 -42.36 23.34 23.85
C ALA A 130 -41.64 22.56 22.73
N THR A 131 -40.41 22.10 22.99
CA THR A 131 -39.64 21.26 22.05
C THR A 131 -40.35 19.93 21.77
N ALA A 132 -40.90 19.31 22.81
CA ALA A 132 -41.67 18.07 22.67
C ALA A 132 -42.95 18.29 21.86
N GLN A 133 -43.69 19.37 22.11
CA GLN A 133 -44.89 19.74 21.36
C GLN A 133 -44.56 20.02 19.88
N LEU A 134 -43.49 20.78 19.63
CA LEU A 134 -43.01 21.10 18.29
C LEU A 134 -42.77 19.84 17.45
N TYR A 135 -42.13 18.81 18.03
CA TYR A 135 -41.92 17.54 17.34
C TYR A 135 -43.22 16.76 17.04
N GLN A 136 -44.22 16.85 17.93
CA GLN A 136 -45.51 16.18 17.73
C GLN A 136 -46.33 16.83 16.61
N GLU A 137 -46.22 18.15 16.45
CA GLU A 137 -46.96 18.94 15.47
C GLU A 137 -46.44 18.81 14.03
N ILE A 138 -45.25 18.24 13.83
CA ILE A 138 -44.73 17.94 12.49
C ILE A 138 -45.57 16.83 11.87
N SER A 139 -46.37 17.18 10.87
CA SER A 139 -47.24 16.25 10.13
C SER A 139 -46.88 16.14 8.65
N THR A 140 -46.01 17.00 8.14
CA THR A 140 -45.61 17.05 6.72
C THR A 140 -44.09 17.16 6.54
N PRO A 141 -43.53 16.70 5.41
CA PRO A 141 -42.11 16.91 5.08
C PRO A 141 -41.70 18.38 5.06
N GLU A 142 -42.54 19.27 4.50
CA GLU A 142 -42.29 20.71 4.44
C GLU A 142 -42.02 21.31 5.83
N GLN A 143 -42.78 20.90 6.84
CA GLN A 143 -42.60 21.38 8.21
C GLN A 143 -41.24 20.97 8.80
N VAL A 144 -40.70 19.79 8.44
CA VAL A 144 -39.34 19.39 8.88
C VAL A 144 -38.31 20.37 8.33
N ARG A 145 -38.42 20.69 7.05
CA ARG A 145 -37.51 21.61 6.35
C ARG A 145 -37.64 23.05 6.85
N GLU A 146 -38.87 23.54 7.01
CA GLU A 146 -39.14 24.86 7.57
C GLU A 146 -38.58 25.00 8.98
N LEU A 147 -38.80 23.99 9.83
CA LEU A 147 -38.29 23.97 11.19
C LEU A 147 -36.76 23.98 11.24
N TYR A 148 -36.08 23.21 10.38
CA TYR A 148 -34.62 23.28 10.25
C TYR A 148 -34.16 24.70 9.89
N ASN A 149 -34.71 25.27 8.82
CA ASN A 149 -34.30 26.58 8.33
C ASN A 149 -34.58 27.70 9.35
N SER A 150 -35.72 27.67 10.03
CA SER A 150 -36.05 28.67 11.05
C SER A 150 -35.13 28.56 12.27
N THR A 151 -34.77 27.34 12.67
CA THR A 151 -33.88 27.11 13.82
C THR A 151 -32.44 27.53 13.49
N VAL A 152 -31.96 27.29 12.26
CA VAL A 152 -30.67 27.81 11.81
C VAL A 152 -30.66 29.34 11.89
N MET A 153 -31.68 30.02 11.34
CA MET A 153 -31.75 31.48 11.40
C MET A 153 -31.84 32.01 12.84
N GLU A 154 -32.57 31.32 13.74
CA GLU A 154 -32.66 31.68 15.15
C GLU A 154 -31.26 31.64 15.82
N LEU A 155 -30.53 30.53 15.65
CA LEU A 155 -29.22 30.32 16.26
C LEU A 155 -28.12 31.20 15.66
N GLU A 156 -28.17 31.52 14.36
CA GLU A 156 -27.23 32.46 13.73
C GLU A 156 -27.42 33.90 14.22
N ASN A 157 -28.63 34.24 14.69
CA ASN A 157 -28.94 35.57 15.24
C ASN A 157 -28.82 35.64 16.77
N ASP A 158 -28.56 34.52 17.44
CA ASP A 158 -28.37 34.47 18.89
C ASP A 158 -26.88 34.68 19.25
N PRO A 159 -26.51 35.81 19.88
CA PRO A 159 -25.11 36.07 20.27
C PRO A 159 -24.58 35.14 21.36
N ASP A 160 -25.47 34.45 22.08
CA ASP A 160 -25.12 33.52 23.16
C ASP A 160 -25.09 32.05 22.68
N ASN A 161 -25.29 31.80 21.38
CA ASN A 161 -25.29 30.47 20.78
C ASN A 161 -23.93 29.76 20.94
N ASP A 162 -23.94 28.58 21.55
CA ASP A 162 -22.79 27.67 21.57
C ASP A 162 -22.87 26.70 20.38
N VAL A 163 -22.08 26.99 19.35
CA VAL A 163 -22.05 26.20 18.11
C VAL A 163 -21.71 24.72 18.36
N GLU A 164 -20.98 24.38 19.43
CA GLU A 164 -20.62 22.98 19.72
C GLU A 164 -21.77 22.17 20.35
N THR A 165 -22.76 22.83 20.94
CA THR A 165 -23.89 22.19 21.63
C THR A 165 -25.24 22.44 20.96
N HIS A 166 -25.40 23.55 20.23
CA HIS A 166 -26.63 23.93 19.53
C HIS A 166 -26.51 24.03 18.01
N GLY A 167 -25.32 24.23 17.44
CA GLY A 167 -25.10 24.38 15.99
C GLY A 167 -25.50 25.77 15.44
N PRO A 168 -25.49 25.98 14.10
CA PRO A 168 -25.25 24.99 13.05
C PRO A 168 -23.81 24.47 13.05
N SER A 169 -23.63 23.15 13.11
CA SER A 169 -22.31 22.50 13.19
C SER A 169 -22.31 21.13 12.50
N LEU A 170 -21.13 20.59 12.20
CA LEU A 170 -20.97 19.20 11.74
C LEU A 170 -20.99 18.19 12.89
N SER A 171 -20.96 18.66 14.14
CA SER A 171 -21.09 17.83 15.31
C SER A 171 -21.80 18.56 16.45
N LEU A 172 -22.48 17.80 17.30
CA LEU A 172 -23.06 18.29 18.56
C LEU A 172 -22.58 17.41 19.71
N LYS A 173 -22.34 18.03 20.87
CA LYS A 173 -21.92 17.37 22.11
C LYS A 173 -23.06 17.40 23.14
N GLN A 174 -22.97 16.54 24.16
CA GLN A 174 -23.86 16.56 25.33
C GLN A 174 -25.34 16.45 24.99
N LEU A 175 -25.70 15.50 24.13
CA LEU A 175 -27.11 15.21 23.84
C LEU A 175 -27.81 14.63 25.08
N ASN A 176 -29.02 15.08 25.35
CA ASN A 176 -29.86 14.65 26.48
C ASN A 176 -31.18 14.04 25.99
N ALA A 177 -31.79 13.21 26.83
CA ALA A 177 -33.15 12.74 26.59
C ALA A 177 -34.12 13.94 26.55
N GLY A 178 -34.94 13.99 25.50
CA GLY A 178 -35.87 15.08 25.22
C GLY A 178 -35.37 16.11 24.22
N ASP A 179 -34.06 16.13 23.90
CA ASP A 179 -33.50 17.05 22.89
C ASP A 179 -34.10 16.77 21.50
N LEU A 180 -34.27 17.83 20.72
CA LEU A 180 -34.66 17.78 19.31
C LEU A 180 -33.48 18.23 18.45
N ILE A 181 -32.93 17.29 17.69
CA ILE A 181 -31.86 17.53 16.74
C ILE A 181 -32.49 17.69 15.36
N LEU A 182 -32.13 18.75 14.64
CA LEU A 182 -32.53 18.95 13.25
C LEU A 182 -31.29 18.79 12.38
N ALA A 183 -31.37 17.97 11.35
CA ALA A 183 -30.24 17.66 10.48
C ALA A 183 -30.56 17.99 9.02
N LYS A 184 -29.54 18.42 8.29
CA LYS A 184 -29.53 18.53 6.83
C LYS A 184 -28.33 17.80 6.27
N THR A 185 -28.56 16.81 5.41
CA THR A 185 -27.50 16.07 4.73
C THR A 185 -27.16 16.71 3.37
N GLU A 186 -25.96 16.47 2.85
CA GLU A 186 -25.61 16.84 1.47
C GLU A 186 -26.43 16.07 0.42
N LYS A 187 -27.04 14.96 0.81
CA LYS A 187 -27.99 14.20 0.00
C LYS A 187 -29.33 14.92 -0.17
N GLY A 188 -29.56 16.07 0.47
CA GLY A 188 -30.84 16.77 0.40
C GLY A 188 -31.91 16.24 1.35
N VAL A 189 -31.54 15.41 2.33
CA VAL A 189 -32.46 14.93 3.37
C VAL A 189 -32.47 15.93 4.53
N TYR A 190 -33.68 16.28 4.98
CA TYR A 190 -33.88 16.99 6.24
C TYR A 190 -34.50 16.03 7.26
N ALA A 191 -34.06 16.10 8.51
CA ALA A 191 -34.57 15.25 9.57
C ALA A 191 -34.84 16.04 10.84
N ALA A 192 -35.95 15.73 11.51
CA ALA A 192 -36.21 16.05 12.89
C ALA A 192 -36.05 14.78 13.73
N ILE A 193 -35.06 14.77 14.61
CA ILE A 193 -34.62 13.61 15.39
C ILE A 193 -34.82 13.93 16.88
N LYS A 194 -35.84 13.34 17.48
CA LYS A 194 -36.07 13.44 18.93
C LYS A 194 -35.28 12.35 19.65
N VAL A 195 -34.52 12.74 20.67
CA VAL A 195 -33.87 11.80 21.58
C VAL A 195 -34.90 11.34 22.62
N GLU A 196 -35.40 10.11 22.51
CA GLU A 196 -36.44 9.60 23.41
C GLU A 196 -35.86 9.16 24.76
N SER A 197 -34.68 8.52 24.75
CA SER A 197 -33.98 8.11 25.96
C SER A 197 -32.49 7.92 25.73
N ILE A 198 -31.71 8.05 26.80
CA ILE A 198 -30.28 7.75 26.84
C ILE A 198 -30.01 6.88 28.07
N THR A 199 -29.29 5.79 27.86
CA THR A 199 -28.62 5.03 28.92
C THR A 199 -27.13 5.28 28.79
N ASP A 200 -26.52 5.79 29.85
CA ASP A 200 -25.14 6.29 29.83
C ASP A 200 -24.08 5.18 29.67
N GLY A 201 -22.92 5.61 29.18
CA GLY A 201 -21.70 4.81 29.14
C GLY A 201 -21.45 4.13 27.80
N ASN A 202 -20.28 3.48 27.68
CA ASN A 202 -19.84 2.87 26.44
C ASN A 202 -20.74 1.72 25.97
N SER A 203 -21.33 0.99 26.94
CA SER A 203 -22.31 -0.07 26.70
C SER A 203 -23.75 0.42 26.74
N GLY A 204 -23.94 1.74 26.72
CA GLY A 204 -25.22 2.41 26.81
C GLY A 204 -26.10 2.20 25.57
N ARG A 205 -27.23 2.91 25.54
CA ARG A 205 -28.20 2.87 24.44
C ARG A 205 -28.79 4.25 24.25
N ALA A 206 -29.12 4.63 23.02
CA ALA A 206 -29.91 5.82 22.75
C ALA A 206 -31.11 5.46 21.86
N ALA A 207 -32.31 5.77 22.31
CA ALA A 207 -33.52 5.59 21.50
C ALA A 207 -33.83 6.92 20.81
N LEU A 208 -33.98 6.87 19.50
CA LEU A 208 -34.25 8.01 18.63
C LEU A 208 -35.60 7.85 17.95
N SER A 209 -36.16 8.98 17.56
CA SER A 209 -37.41 9.05 16.82
C SER A 209 -37.30 10.10 15.74
N LEU A 210 -37.51 9.69 14.49
CA LEU A 210 -37.23 10.50 13.32
C LEU A 210 -38.51 10.82 12.55
N ARG A 211 -38.54 12.04 12.01
CA ARG A 211 -39.45 12.52 10.97
C ARG A 211 -38.60 13.14 9.86
N LEU A 212 -38.84 12.74 8.61
CA LEU A 212 -37.93 13.03 7.50
C LEU A 212 -38.62 13.81 6.37
N ASP A 213 -37.88 14.69 5.72
CA ASP A 213 -38.14 15.16 4.35
C ASP A 213 -37.03 14.67 3.43
N ASN A 214 -37.33 13.63 2.65
CA ASN A 214 -36.41 12.97 1.72
C ASN A 214 -36.87 13.12 0.26
N ARG A 215 -37.77 14.06 -0.04
CA ARG A 215 -38.33 14.22 -1.41
C ARG A 215 -37.29 14.68 -2.44
N GLU A 216 -36.26 15.37 -1.97
CA GLU A 216 -35.10 15.81 -2.77
C GLU A 216 -33.87 14.95 -2.47
N ALA A 217 -34.05 13.79 -1.83
CA ALA A 217 -32.94 12.89 -1.53
C ALA A 217 -32.28 12.43 -2.83
N VAL A 218 -30.96 12.58 -2.89
CA VAL A 218 -30.12 12.03 -3.96
C VAL A 218 -29.27 10.90 -3.39
N GLU A 219 -29.18 9.81 -4.15
CA GLU A 219 -28.24 8.75 -3.82
C GLU A 219 -26.82 9.23 -4.08
N VAL A 220 -25.92 8.96 -3.14
CA VAL A 220 -24.48 9.14 -3.33
C VAL A 220 -23.95 7.81 -3.86
N PRO A 221 -23.41 7.77 -5.08
CA PRO A 221 -22.88 6.52 -5.61
C PRO A 221 -21.62 6.10 -4.83
N PRO A 222 -21.33 4.79 -4.74
CA PRO A 222 -20.04 4.32 -4.25
C PRO A 222 -18.88 4.91 -5.07
N VAL A 223 -17.70 5.03 -4.46
CA VAL A 223 -16.49 5.47 -5.19
C VAL A 223 -16.17 4.46 -6.29
N ALA A 224 -16.12 4.98 -7.52
CA ALA A 224 -15.73 4.22 -8.70
C ALA A 224 -14.35 3.58 -8.51
N SER A 225 -14.13 2.39 -9.05
CA SER A 225 -12.88 1.61 -8.85
C SER A 225 -11.61 2.41 -9.17
N GLU A 226 -11.66 3.20 -10.23
CA GLU A 226 -10.58 4.05 -10.73
C GLU A 226 -10.29 5.27 -9.85
N GLU A 227 -11.21 5.63 -8.95
CA GLU A 227 -11.04 6.71 -7.98
C GLU A 227 -10.64 6.22 -6.59
N ARG A 228 -10.50 4.89 -6.41
CA ARG A 228 -10.01 4.29 -5.17
C ARG A 228 -8.50 4.43 -5.09
N MET A 229 -8.05 5.03 -4.00
CA MET A 229 -6.63 5.16 -3.67
C MET A 229 -6.19 4.02 -2.75
N ASP A 230 -4.89 3.73 -2.75
CA ASP A 230 -4.27 2.89 -1.72
C ASP A 230 -3.72 3.76 -0.59
N MET A 231 -3.70 3.21 0.62
CA MET A 231 -3.18 3.90 1.82
C MET A 231 -2.35 2.95 2.65
N TYR A 232 -1.27 3.46 3.23
CA TYR A 232 -0.40 2.72 4.13
C TYR A 232 0.43 3.66 5.00
N GLU A 233 0.92 3.13 6.13
CA GLU A 233 1.96 3.76 6.93
C GLU A 233 3.29 3.07 6.60
N VAL A 234 4.37 3.84 6.49
CA VAL A 234 5.71 3.32 6.24
C VAL A 234 6.74 4.07 7.09
N GLU A 235 7.73 3.35 7.62
CA GLU A 235 8.87 3.93 8.32
C GLU A 235 10.15 3.71 7.50
N LEU A 236 10.85 4.80 7.20
CA LEU A 236 12.18 4.79 6.59
C LEU A 236 13.22 4.95 7.68
N THR A 237 14.23 4.08 7.72
CA THR A 237 15.12 3.97 8.90
C THR A 237 16.60 4.03 8.54
N ARG A 238 17.39 4.42 9.54
CA ARG A 238 18.87 4.39 9.54
C ARG A 238 19.49 5.03 8.30
N PRO A 239 19.13 6.28 7.97
CA PRO A 239 19.48 6.96 6.72
C PRO A 239 21.00 7.02 6.43
N SER A 240 21.84 6.90 7.45
CA SER A 240 23.31 6.92 7.30
C SER A 240 23.98 5.54 7.31
N TYR A 241 23.23 4.43 7.35
CA TYR A 241 23.79 3.07 7.46
C TYR A 241 23.32 2.14 6.36
N PHE A 242 24.23 1.33 5.83
CA PHE A 242 24.03 0.32 4.77
C PHE A 242 22.82 -0.61 5.00
N ASP A 243 22.58 -1.01 6.23
CA ASP A 243 21.51 -1.91 6.71
C ASP A 243 20.23 -1.17 7.17
N GLY A 244 19.92 -0.04 6.53
CA GLY A 244 18.70 0.73 6.76
C GLY A 244 17.69 0.60 5.62
N GLN A 245 16.39 0.60 5.97
CA GLN A 245 15.27 0.68 5.04
C GLN A 245 15.15 2.11 4.49
N ARG A 246 15.90 2.40 3.43
CA ARG A 246 16.10 3.77 2.89
C ARG A 246 15.53 3.98 1.51
N PHE A 247 14.96 2.95 0.92
CA PHE A 247 14.45 2.93 -0.45
C PHE A 247 12.97 2.62 -0.37
N LEU A 248 12.13 3.41 -1.04
CA LEU A 248 10.66 3.27 -0.96
C LEU A 248 10.07 3.07 -2.36
N ASP A 249 9.16 2.10 -2.48
CA ASP A 249 8.20 2.00 -3.58
C ASP A 249 6.89 2.70 -3.16
N PHE A 250 6.59 3.87 -3.73
CA PHE A 250 5.37 4.62 -3.38
C PHE A 250 4.09 3.90 -3.81
N SER A 251 4.16 2.96 -4.75
CA SER A 251 2.97 2.24 -5.21
C SER A 251 2.48 1.18 -4.23
N THR A 252 3.35 0.68 -3.35
CA THR A 252 3.04 -0.44 -2.45
C THR A 252 3.38 -0.17 -0.99
N GLY A 253 4.23 0.81 -0.70
CA GLY A 253 4.80 1.03 0.63
C GLY A 253 5.95 0.09 0.98
N ALA A 254 6.37 -0.77 0.05
CA ALA A 254 7.52 -1.64 0.25
C ALA A 254 8.80 -0.81 0.43
N THR A 255 9.62 -1.24 1.38
CA THR A 255 10.95 -0.66 1.60
C THR A 255 12.03 -1.68 1.30
N TYR A 256 13.17 -1.20 0.79
CA TYR A 256 14.30 -2.03 0.38
C TYR A 256 15.56 -1.61 1.13
N GLU A 257 16.52 -2.52 1.25
CA GLU A 257 17.83 -2.28 1.87
C GLU A 257 18.94 -2.23 0.81
N PHE A 258 19.99 -1.44 1.06
CA PHE A 258 21.12 -1.29 0.12
C PHE A 258 22.23 -2.33 0.30
N GLY A 259 22.10 -3.28 1.23
CA GLY A 259 23.14 -4.26 1.52
C GLY A 259 24.41 -3.64 2.13
N GLY A 260 25.25 -4.47 2.75
CA GLY A 260 26.52 -4.04 3.37
C GLY A 260 27.56 -3.53 2.35
N THR A 261 28.65 -2.92 2.85
CA THR A 261 29.73 -2.32 2.03
C THR A 261 30.41 -3.27 1.05
N ASP A 262 30.30 -4.58 1.28
CA ASP A 262 31.11 -5.57 0.57
C ASP A 262 30.35 -6.19 -0.62
N HIS A 263 29.04 -5.94 -0.75
CA HIS A 263 28.15 -6.68 -1.67
C HIS A 263 27.01 -5.82 -2.26
N LEU A 264 27.33 -4.71 -2.91
CA LEU A 264 26.35 -3.78 -3.50
C LEU A 264 25.38 -4.44 -4.50
N MET A 265 25.88 -5.36 -5.32
CA MET A 265 25.10 -6.09 -6.32
C MET A 265 24.14 -7.13 -5.73
N GLU A 266 24.28 -7.44 -4.45
CA GLU A 266 23.45 -8.42 -3.74
C GLU A 266 22.35 -7.76 -2.91
N SER A 267 22.28 -6.43 -2.94
CA SER A 267 21.28 -5.70 -2.18
C SER A 267 19.90 -5.82 -2.78
N ASP A 268 18.90 -5.94 -1.91
CA ASP A 268 17.48 -5.96 -2.28
C ASP A 268 17.11 -4.75 -3.15
N ALA A 269 17.66 -3.58 -2.83
CA ALA A 269 17.48 -2.37 -3.62
C ALA A 269 18.09 -2.46 -5.04
N TYR A 270 19.25 -3.13 -5.19
CA TYR A 270 19.89 -3.31 -6.49
C TYR A 270 19.12 -4.29 -7.40
N LEU A 271 18.40 -5.25 -6.82
CA LEU A 271 17.59 -6.20 -7.59
C LEU A 271 16.21 -5.66 -7.97
N HIS A 272 15.74 -4.61 -7.29
CA HIS A 272 14.42 -4.01 -7.47
C HIS A 272 14.46 -2.52 -7.87
N GLN A 273 15.47 -2.15 -8.67
CA GLN A 273 15.68 -0.77 -9.14
C GLN A 273 14.43 -0.16 -9.81
N GLU A 274 13.66 -0.99 -10.51
CA GLU A 274 12.42 -0.60 -11.20
C GLU A 274 11.26 -0.29 -10.25
N LYS A 275 11.31 -0.76 -9.00
CA LYS A 275 10.27 -0.49 -8.00
C LYS A 275 10.50 0.82 -7.25
N ILE A 276 11.76 1.18 -7.04
CA ILE A 276 12.15 2.23 -6.09
C ILE A 276 11.87 3.62 -6.66
N ASP A 277 11.17 4.44 -5.89
CA ASP A 277 10.75 5.79 -6.27
C ASP A 277 11.47 6.90 -5.50
N LEU A 278 12.03 6.55 -4.34
CA LEU A 278 12.62 7.48 -3.39
C LEU A 278 13.80 6.86 -2.64
N PHE A 279 14.82 7.69 -2.38
CA PHE A 279 15.89 7.43 -1.42
C PHE A 279 15.83 8.36 -0.22
N PHE A 280 16.08 7.82 0.97
CA PHE A 280 16.11 8.53 2.24
C PHE A 280 17.52 8.58 2.81
N PHE A 281 18.10 9.79 2.87
CA PHE A 281 19.44 10.03 3.40
C PHE A 281 19.44 11.13 4.46
N ASN A 282 20.44 11.09 5.35
CA ASN A 282 20.59 12.05 6.44
C ASN A 282 22.01 12.57 6.49
N SER A 283 22.16 13.90 6.49
CA SER A 283 23.45 14.56 6.66
C SER A 283 23.43 15.37 7.95
N GLY A 284 24.61 15.50 8.58
CA GLY A 284 24.75 16.33 9.77
C GLY A 284 24.47 17.82 9.52
N SER A 285 24.47 18.29 8.26
CA SER A 285 24.29 19.70 7.90
C SER A 285 22.95 20.04 7.24
N SER A 286 22.27 19.07 6.61
CA SER A 286 20.99 19.26 5.90
C SER A 286 19.86 18.39 6.45
N GLY A 287 20.10 17.71 7.58
CA GLY A 287 19.13 16.80 8.17
C GLY A 287 18.71 15.70 7.19
N PHE A 288 17.42 15.35 7.22
CA PHE A 288 16.81 14.36 6.35
C PHE A 288 16.53 14.89 4.95
N ASN A 289 16.79 14.07 3.94
CA ASN A 289 16.69 14.40 2.53
C ASN A 289 16.01 13.24 1.80
N LEU A 290 15.13 13.57 0.87
CA LEU A 290 14.48 12.63 -0.03
C LEU A 290 14.93 12.94 -1.45
N PHE A 291 15.33 11.91 -2.17
CA PHE A 291 15.86 12.01 -3.53
C PHE A 291 15.10 11.07 -4.46
N SER A 292 14.96 11.48 -5.71
CA SER A 292 14.56 10.58 -6.79
C SER A 292 15.77 9.75 -7.21
N PRO A 293 15.58 8.49 -7.64
CA PRO A 293 16.65 7.67 -8.19
C PRO A 293 17.42 8.30 -9.34
N ASP A 294 16.79 9.17 -10.15
CA ASP A 294 17.47 9.84 -11.27
C ASP A 294 18.27 11.10 -10.88
N GLU A 295 18.21 11.50 -9.61
CA GLU A 295 18.84 12.74 -9.14
C GLU A 295 20.37 12.66 -9.11
N GLY A 296 21.05 13.42 -9.97
CA GLY A 296 22.51 13.37 -10.09
C GLY A 296 23.28 13.76 -8.82
N SER A 297 22.73 14.61 -7.94
CA SER A 297 23.42 15.02 -6.71
C SER A 297 23.51 13.92 -5.64
N ILE A 298 22.86 12.76 -5.83
CA ILE A 298 23.06 11.61 -4.94
C ILE A 298 24.51 11.12 -4.95
N SER A 299 25.31 11.43 -5.98
CA SER A 299 26.75 11.09 -6.06
C SER A 299 27.57 11.60 -4.86
N GLY A 300 27.08 12.64 -4.17
CA GLY A 300 27.72 13.17 -2.96
C GLY A 300 27.63 12.23 -1.75
N TRP A 301 26.84 11.15 -1.86
CA TRP A 301 26.67 10.11 -0.86
C TRP A 301 27.38 8.85 -1.34
N GLY A 302 28.09 8.14 -0.44
CA GLY A 302 28.84 6.93 -0.82
C GLY A 302 27.99 5.94 -1.61
N THR A 303 26.79 5.62 -1.10
CA THR A 303 25.81 4.75 -1.76
C THR A 303 25.21 5.36 -3.04
N GLY A 304 25.08 6.68 -3.12
CA GLY A 304 24.49 7.33 -4.29
C GLY A 304 25.44 7.37 -5.49
N GLN A 305 26.76 7.31 -5.28
CA GLN A 305 27.71 7.12 -6.36
C GLN A 305 27.49 5.78 -7.06
N ASP A 306 27.32 4.70 -6.29
CA ASP A 306 27.08 3.35 -6.80
C ASP A 306 25.74 3.27 -7.55
N VAL A 307 24.69 3.94 -7.05
CA VAL A 307 23.43 4.06 -7.79
C VAL A 307 23.65 4.70 -9.16
N ILE A 308 24.42 5.79 -9.24
CA ILE A 308 24.63 6.48 -10.52
C ILE A 308 25.43 5.64 -11.50
N THR A 309 26.40 4.87 -11.02
CA THR A 309 27.29 4.08 -11.89
C THR A 309 26.69 2.74 -12.28
N ASP A 310 25.98 2.09 -11.36
CA ASP A 310 25.67 0.67 -11.45
C ASP A 310 24.17 0.40 -11.67
N TRP A 311 23.28 1.34 -11.32
CA TRP A 311 21.86 1.15 -11.59
C TRP A 311 21.55 1.35 -13.07
N MET A 312 20.96 0.32 -13.67
CA MET A 312 20.50 0.32 -15.06
C MET A 312 19.10 0.94 -15.19
N VAL A 313 18.31 0.92 -14.11
CA VAL A 313 16.98 1.54 -14.05
C VAL A 313 16.97 2.54 -12.92
N ARG A 314 16.54 3.77 -13.23
CA ARG A 314 16.37 4.83 -12.23
C ARG A 314 15.04 5.51 -12.51
N ASN A 315 14.07 5.29 -11.63
CA ASN A 315 12.78 5.94 -11.74
C ASN A 315 12.94 7.45 -11.58
N LYS A 316 12.35 8.19 -12.50
CA LYS A 316 12.32 9.65 -12.46
C LYS A 316 11.11 10.11 -11.67
N SER A 317 11.36 10.95 -10.67
CA SER A 317 10.34 11.44 -9.76
C SER A 317 10.48 12.94 -9.48
N GLU A 318 9.36 13.57 -9.17
CA GLU A 318 9.28 14.96 -8.73
C GLU A 318 8.60 15.02 -7.36
N PHE A 319 9.19 15.83 -6.47
CA PHE A 319 8.70 16.08 -5.12
C PHE A 319 8.37 17.54 -4.93
N ILE A 320 7.31 17.80 -4.17
CA ILE A 320 6.98 19.11 -3.62
C ILE A 320 6.75 18.91 -2.11
N ARG A 321 7.27 19.80 -1.28
CA ARG A 321 7.04 19.80 0.17
C ARG A 321 6.32 21.06 0.58
N LEU A 322 5.25 20.89 1.34
CA LEU A 322 4.65 21.94 2.15
C LEU A 322 5.06 21.74 3.61
N ASP A 323 5.52 22.82 4.24
CA ASP A 323 5.83 22.80 5.67
C ASP A 323 4.56 22.53 6.50
N ALA A 324 4.74 21.88 7.65
CA ALA A 324 3.69 21.58 8.60
C ALA A 324 2.81 22.82 8.90
N SER A 325 1.53 22.71 8.58
CA SER A 325 0.56 23.79 8.72
C SER A 325 -0.86 23.24 8.72
N ALA A 326 -1.82 24.02 9.23
CA ALA A 326 -3.24 23.65 9.16
C ALA A 326 -3.72 23.43 7.72
N LYS A 327 -3.09 24.10 6.73
CA LYS A 327 -3.35 23.88 5.31
C LYS A 327 -2.85 22.50 4.87
N ALA A 328 -1.60 22.14 5.20
CA ALA A 328 -1.04 20.83 4.89
C ALA A 328 -1.88 19.70 5.50
N ASP A 329 -2.23 19.82 6.79
CA ASP A 329 -3.11 18.87 7.48
C ASP A 329 -4.47 18.75 6.77
N SER A 330 -5.08 19.88 6.40
CA SER A 330 -6.36 19.90 5.70
C SER A 330 -6.27 19.20 4.35
N ILE A 331 -5.25 19.47 3.53
CA ILE A 331 -5.07 18.82 2.23
C ILE A 331 -4.98 17.30 2.41
N PHE A 332 -4.13 16.84 3.32
CA PHE A 332 -3.96 15.41 3.54
C PHE A 332 -5.27 14.76 4.04
N LEU A 333 -5.92 15.37 5.02
CA LEU A 333 -7.17 14.86 5.60
C LEU A 333 -8.31 14.75 4.58
N TYR A 334 -8.47 15.73 3.70
CA TYR A 334 -9.56 15.77 2.73
C TYR A 334 -9.25 15.12 1.37
N ALA A 335 -8.04 14.60 1.15
CA ALA A 335 -7.74 13.79 -0.02
C ALA A 335 -8.11 12.32 0.22
N TYR A 336 -9.29 11.91 -0.24
CA TYR A 336 -9.80 10.53 -0.06
C TYR A 336 -10.10 9.79 -1.37
N GLN A 337 -9.70 10.34 -2.52
CA GLN A 337 -9.88 9.75 -3.86
C GLN A 337 -8.68 10.11 -4.74
N ASN A 338 -8.44 9.33 -5.80
CA ASN A 338 -7.35 9.56 -6.75
C ASN A 338 -7.40 10.95 -7.40
N GLY A 339 -8.58 11.44 -7.77
CA GLY A 339 -8.79 12.79 -8.25
C GLY A 339 -8.28 13.86 -7.28
N HIS A 340 -8.54 13.70 -5.99
CA HIS A 340 -8.06 14.64 -4.97
C HIS A 340 -6.53 14.63 -4.84
N ILE A 341 -5.88 13.46 -4.95
CA ILE A 341 -4.40 13.37 -4.90
C ILE A 341 -3.78 14.14 -6.07
N ARG A 342 -4.29 13.94 -7.28
CA ARG A 342 -3.83 14.64 -8.51
C ARG A 342 -4.10 16.15 -8.44
N GLU A 343 -5.29 16.55 -8.01
CA GLU A 343 -5.64 17.96 -7.81
C GLU A 343 -4.72 18.62 -6.78
N ALA A 344 -4.50 17.95 -5.64
CA ALA A 344 -3.64 18.47 -4.59
C ALA A 344 -2.18 18.61 -5.05
N TYR A 345 -1.66 17.67 -5.85
CA TYR A 345 -0.35 17.79 -6.49
C TYR A 345 -0.27 19.02 -7.41
N ASN A 346 -1.24 19.19 -8.31
CA ASN A 346 -1.26 20.31 -9.26
C ASN A 346 -1.37 21.66 -8.55
N ASN A 347 -2.22 21.76 -7.53
CA ASN A 347 -2.33 22.96 -6.70
C ASN A 347 -1.02 23.25 -5.96
N ALA A 348 -0.37 22.22 -5.39
CA ALA A 348 0.92 22.39 -4.75
C ALA A 348 1.99 22.89 -5.72
N LEU A 349 2.00 22.41 -6.97
CA LEU A 349 2.92 22.84 -8.01
C LEU A 349 2.77 24.34 -8.35
N GLU A 350 1.53 24.85 -8.38
CA GLU A 350 1.23 26.25 -8.66
C GLU A 350 1.56 27.18 -7.47
N GLU A 351 1.47 26.66 -6.24
CA GLU A 351 1.47 27.48 -5.03
C GLU A 351 2.76 27.39 -4.20
N VAL A 352 3.59 26.36 -4.35
CA VAL A 352 4.75 26.12 -3.46
C VAL A 352 5.72 27.30 -3.41
N ALA A 353 5.96 27.96 -4.55
CA ALA A 353 6.83 29.14 -4.62
C ALA A 353 6.30 30.35 -3.83
N GLN A 354 5.04 30.32 -3.40
CA GLN A 354 4.38 31.35 -2.59
C GLN A 354 4.48 31.05 -1.08
N GLN A 355 5.01 29.89 -0.68
CA GLN A 355 5.20 29.55 0.72
C GLN A 355 6.20 30.51 1.38
N GLU A 356 5.90 30.92 2.62
CA GLU A 356 6.86 31.70 3.41
C GLU A 356 8.16 30.90 3.60
N GLY A 357 9.30 31.53 3.36
CA GLY A 357 10.61 30.86 3.49
C GLY A 357 10.91 29.84 2.37
N TYR A 358 10.21 29.92 1.24
CA TYR A 358 10.45 29.07 0.08
C TYR A 358 11.95 29.03 -0.32
N ASP A 359 12.44 27.82 -0.48
CA ASP A 359 13.76 27.44 -0.98
C ASP A 359 13.54 26.25 -1.91
N GLU A 360 13.90 26.39 -3.18
CA GLU A 360 13.67 25.39 -4.23
C GLU A 360 14.26 24.03 -3.85
N GLY A 361 15.47 24.01 -3.26
CA GLY A 361 16.12 22.77 -2.85
C GLY A 361 15.46 22.06 -1.67
N ARG A 362 14.76 22.80 -0.81
CA ARG A 362 14.01 22.30 0.36
C ARG A 362 12.58 21.90 0.00
N HIS A 363 11.92 22.67 -0.86
CA HIS A 363 10.48 22.57 -1.08
C HIS A 363 10.08 22.02 -2.45
N GLY A 364 11.00 21.97 -3.43
CA GLY A 364 10.66 21.60 -4.79
C GLY A 364 9.89 22.71 -5.54
N PRO A 365 9.25 22.42 -6.69
CA PRO A 365 9.24 21.13 -7.36
C PRO A 365 10.65 20.71 -7.76
N GLY A 366 11.00 19.44 -7.55
CA GLY A 366 12.28 18.92 -8.00
C GLY A 366 12.49 17.46 -7.67
N SER A 367 13.55 16.88 -8.21
CA SER A 367 14.01 15.51 -7.94
C SER A 367 14.58 15.33 -6.52
N ARG A 368 14.59 16.38 -5.69
CA ARG A 368 15.05 16.36 -4.30
C ARG A 368 14.29 17.36 -3.44
N ILE A 369 14.01 16.97 -2.20
CA ILE A 369 13.60 17.84 -1.09
C ILE A 369 14.43 17.50 0.16
N ARG A 370 14.66 18.47 1.05
CA ARG A 370 15.60 18.34 2.19
C ARG A 370 15.09 18.99 3.46
N GLU A 371 15.81 18.80 4.55
CA GLU A 371 15.64 19.47 5.84
C GLU A 371 14.27 19.24 6.49
N PHE A 372 13.83 17.99 6.59
CA PHE A 372 12.67 17.64 7.42
C PHE A 372 13.03 17.78 8.89
N THR A 373 12.32 18.65 9.59
CA THR A 373 12.63 19.02 10.98
C THR A 373 11.47 18.84 11.96
N ALA A 374 10.25 18.66 11.48
CA ALA A 374 9.08 18.45 12.32
C ALA A 374 8.04 17.52 11.67
N PRO A 375 7.28 16.74 12.47
CA PRO A 375 6.05 16.11 12.00
C PRO A 375 5.04 17.13 11.47
N GLY A 376 4.17 16.68 10.56
CA GLY A 376 3.11 17.47 9.91
C GLY A 376 3.48 17.97 8.51
N ASP A 377 4.75 17.90 8.11
CA ASP A 377 5.16 18.22 6.75
C ASP A 377 4.41 17.32 5.75
N LEU A 378 3.98 17.91 4.63
CA LEU A 378 3.26 17.20 3.58
C LEU A 378 4.09 17.14 2.30
N ILE A 379 4.32 15.94 1.81
CA ILE A 379 5.05 15.65 0.59
C ILE A 379 4.05 15.31 -0.51
N PHE A 380 4.14 15.98 -1.64
CA PHE A 380 3.49 15.61 -2.88
C PHE A 380 4.53 14.95 -3.78
N PHE A 381 4.15 13.86 -4.41
CA PHE A 381 5.02 13.02 -5.19
C PHE A 381 4.38 12.67 -6.53
N ARG A 382 5.20 12.69 -7.58
CA ARG A 382 4.85 12.16 -8.89
C ARG A 382 6.00 11.33 -9.43
N SER A 383 5.72 10.08 -9.81
CA SER A 383 6.65 9.26 -10.59
C SER A 383 6.36 9.46 -12.07
N GLU A 384 7.30 10.05 -12.82
CA GLU A 384 7.21 10.12 -14.28
C GLU A 384 7.40 8.72 -14.91
N SER A 385 8.26 7.89 -14.32
CA SER A 385 8.52 6.54 -14.85
C SER A 385 7.33 5.60 -14.65
N LYS A 386 6.71 5.62 -13.47
CA LYS A 386 5.60 4.72 -13.11
C LYS A 386 4.22 5.32 -13.30
N GLN A 387 4.10 6.62 -13.61
CA GLN A 387 2.83 7.32 -13.80
C GLN A 387 1.88 7.23 -12.58
N ILE A 388 2.45 7.34 -11.38
CA ILE A 388 1.71 7.38 -10.11
C ILE A 388 1.82 8.74 -9.46
N TYR A 389 0.84 9.08 -8.63
CA TYR A 389 0.84 10.27 -7.77
C TYR A 389 0.67 9.84 -6.32
N ALA A 390 1.35 10.50 -5.39
CA ALA A 390 1.14 10.26 -3.97
C ALA A 390 1.17 11.55 -3.15
N ILE A 391 0.51 11.49 -2.00
CA ILE A 391 0.66 12.45 -0.91
C ILE A 391 1.10 11.70 0.34
N ALA A 392 2.13 12.20 1.02
CA ALA A 392 2.68 11.59 2.23
C ALA A 392 2.82 12.63 3.33
N GLN A 393 2.14 12.41 4.46
CA GLN A 393 2.28 13.24 5.64
C GLN A 393 3.33 12.64 6.57
N VAL A 394 4.28 13.46 7.02
CA VAL A 394 5.28 13.06 8.01
C VAL A 394 4.62 12.97 9.38
N THR A 395 4.56 11.77 9.97
CA THR A 395 3.92 11.55 11.28
C THR A 395 4.91 11.50 12.44
N ALA A 396 6.15 11.07 12.17
CA ALA A 396 7.22 11.04 13.16
C ALA A 396 8.60 11.24 12.54
N ILE A 397 9.50 11.85 13.32
CA ILE A 397 10.91 12.07 12.97
C ILE A 397 11.77 11.71 14.17
N THR A 398 12.67 10.75 14.00
CA THR A 398 13.76 10.47 14.95
C THR A 398 15.05 10.95 14.34
N THR A 399 15.66 12.03 14.82
CA THR A 399 16.87 12.61 14.19
C THR A 399 18.14 11.76 14.37
N GLY A 400 19.15 11.98 13.53
CA GLY A 400 20.48 11.38 13.66
C GLY A 400 20.76 10.28 12.62
N GLY A 401 21.99 9.77 12.58
CA GLY A 401 22.38 8.80 11.53
C GLY A 401 21.60 7.49 11.58
N SER A 402 21.16 7.09 12.77
CA SER A 402 20.28 5.94 13.03
C SER A 402 18.80 6.35 13.10
N GLY A 403 18.49 7.54 12.60
CA GLY A 403 17.18 8.14 12.71
C GLY A 403 16.12 7.45 11.85
N SER A 404 14.89 7.94 11.92
CA SER A 404 13.78 7.44 11.13
C SER A 404 12.80 8.53 10.73
N LEU A 405 12.09 8.31 9.62
CA LEU A 405 11.02 9.14 9.09
C LEU A 405 9.80 8.25 8.86
N THR A 406 8.73 8.49 9.61
CA THR A 406 7.46 7.77 9.44
C THR A 406 6.50 8.61 8.60
N LEU A 407 5.87 7.97 7.61
CA LEU A 407 4.98 8.58 6.64
C LEU A 407 3.62 7.87 6.66
N ASN A 408 2.54 8.65 6.66
CA ASN A 408 1.22 8.20 6.23
C ASN A 408 1.03 8.57 4.77
N VAL A 409 0.83 7.57 3.91
CA VAL A 409 0.82 7.74 2.46
C VAL A 409 -0.54 7.41 1.87
N LYS A 410 -0.96 8.22 0.89
CA LYS A 410 -2.08 7.95 0.00
C LYS A 410 -1.57 8.00 -1.44
N VAL A 411 -1.85 6.96 -2.23
CA VAL A 411 -1.32 6.82 -3.58
C VAL A 411 -2.43 6.56 -4.60
N ASP A 412 -2.33 7.26 -5.72
CA ASP A 412 -3.07 7.02 -6.94
C ASP A 412 -2.26 6.11 -7.86
N ASN A 413 -2.66 4.84 -7.89
CA ASN A 413 -2.12 3.81 -8.78
C ASN A 413 -2.95 3.63 -10.06
N SER A 414 -4.00 4.43 -10.30
CA SER A 414 -4.93 4.23 -11.44
C SER A 414 -4.25 4.38 -12.80
N GLY A 415 -3.21 5.22 -12.88
CA GLY A 415 -2.39 5.42 -14.07
C GLY A 415 -1.12 4.58 -14.13
N LYS A 416 -0.88 3.69 -13.15
CA LYS A 416 0.40 3.01 -12.96
C LYS A 416 0.83 2.25 -14.20
N VAL A 417 2.06 2.49 -14.65
CA VAL A 417 2.74 1.70 -15.68
C VAL A 417 3.89 0.91 -15.04
N ASN A 418 4.10 -0.31 -15.52
CA ASN A 418 5.22 -1.12 -15.07
C ASN A 418 6.50 -0.65 -15.74
N VAL A 419 7.50 -0.32 -14.93
CA VAL A 419 8.87 -0.12 -15.40
C VAL A 419 9.53 -1.49 -15.49
N PRO A 420 10.13 -1.88 -16.63
CA PRO A 420 10.83 -3.14 -16.76
C PRO A 420 11.98 -3.24 -15.74
N PRO A 421 12.24 -4.42 -15.16
CA PRO A 421 13.39 -4.63 -14.30
C PRO A 421 14.70 -4.37 -15.07
N PRO A 422 15.81 -4.10 -14.36
CA PRO A 422 17.11 -3.90 -14.98
C PRO A 422 17.48 -5.09 -15.89
N PRO A 423 17.85 -4.86 -17.15
CA PRO A 423 18.09 -5.93 -18.10
C PRO A 423 19.36 -6.70 -17.72
N VAL A 424 19.17 -7.93 -17.23
CA VAL A 424 20.19 -8.98 -17.14
C VAL A 424 21.34 -8.72 -16.16
N ARG A 425 21.51 -9.64 -15.21
CA ARG A 425 22.58 -9.62 -14.20
C ARG A 425 23.90 -10.11 -14.81
N GLU A 426 25.04 -9.52 -14.47
CA GLU A 426 26.37 -9.90 -15.00
C GLU A 426 27.29 -10.40 -13.85
N LEU A 427 28.03 -11.49 -14.06
CA LEU A 427 29.04 -12.01 -13.14
C LEU A 427 30.37 -12.19 -13.86
N THR A 428 31.46 -11.81 -13.19
CA THR A 428 32.82 -12.11 -13.64
C THR A 428 33.40 -13.27 -12.83
N LEU A 429 33.83 -14.30 -13.53
CA LEU A 429 34.33 -15.56 -13.00
C LEU A 429 35.84 -15.61 -13.17
N THR A 430 36.58 -15.71 -12.07
CA THR A 430 38.04 -15.55 -12.03
C THR A 430 38.78 -16.82 -11.61
N GLY A 431 38.09 -17.97 -11.53
CA GLY A 431 38.59 -19.32 -11.28
C GLY A 431 39.52 -19.86 -12.37
N VAL A 432 40.60 -19.13 -12.64
CA VAL A 432 41.66 -19.46 -13.60
C VAL A 432 42.74 -20.31 -12.93
N GLY A 433 42.55 -21.63 -12.94
CA GLY A 433 43.61 -22.57 -12.57
C GLY A 433 43.11 -23.87 -11.95
N ALA A 434 44.02 -24.82 -11.76
CA ALA A 434 43.69 -26.12 -11.14
C ALA A 434 43.39 -26.03 -9.62
N SER A 435 43.61 -24.86 -9.01
CA SER A 435 43.49 -24.60 -7.57
C SER A 435 42.54 -23.45 -7.22
N THR A 436 41.88 -22.82 -8.20
CA THR A 436 40.91 -21.75 -7.99
C THR A 436 39.60 -22.13 -8.68
N SER A 437 38.50 -22.05 -7.95
CA SER A 437 37.16 -22.35 -8.42
C SER A 437 36.21 -21.28 -7.95
N ASP A 438 35.28 -20.89 -8.83
CA ASP A 438 34.20 -19.97 -8.54
C ASP A 438 32.94 -20.79 -8.24
N TYR A 439 32.21 -20.44 -7.19
CA TYR A 439 30.92 -21.05 -6.86
C TYR A 439 29.83 -20.00 -6.98
N ILE A 440 28.80 -20.30 -7.76
CA ILE A 440 27.81 -19.31 -8.18
C ILE A 440 26.51 -19.56 -7.43
N ASP A 441 25.99 -18.49 -6.82
CA ASP A 441 24.60 -18.42 -6.36
C ASP A 441 23.86 -17.39 -7.24
N PHE A 442 23.00 -17.88 -8.12
CA PHE A 442 22.25 -17.04 -9.05
C PHE A 442 21.11 -16.26 -8.39
N SER A 443 20.60 -16.77 -7.26
CA SER A 443 19.55 -16.09 -6.51
C SER A 443 20.05 -14.78 -5.90
N GLN A 444 21.31 -14.79 -5.43
CA GLN A 444 21.97 -13.65 -4.79
C GLN A 444 22.94 -12.92 -5.72
N VAL A 445 23.13 -13.37 -6.96
CA VAL A 445 24.00 -12.71 -7.96
C VAL A 445 25.45 -12.64 -7.48
N ARG A 446 25.98 -13.75 -6.97
CA ARG A 446 27.32 -13.77 -6.35
C ARG A 446 28.21 -14.89 -6.82
N VAL A 447 29.51 -14.63 -6.69
CA VAL A 447 30.59 -15.58 -6.93
C VAL A 447 31.37 -15.75 -5.63
N LEU A 448 31.36 -16.97 -5.11
CA LEU A 448 31.94 -17.35 -3.84
C LEU A 448 33.25 -18.10 -4.06
N SER A 449 34.20 -17.89 -3.16
CA SER A 449 35.35 -18.77 -3.00
C SER A 449 34.92 -20.11 -2.39
N ILE A 450 35.84 -21.09 -2.37
CA ILE A 450 35.55 -22.41 -1.81
C ILE A 450 35.21 -22.36 -0.31
N ASP A 451 35.89 -21.52 0.46
CA ASP A 451 35.67 -21.42 1.91
C ASP A 451 34.30 -20.80 2.22
N GLU A 452 33.89 -19.80 1.43
CA GLU A 452 32.57 -19.17 1.56
C GLU A 452 31.46 -20.11 1.09
N ALA A 453 31.69 -20.84 0.00
CA ALA A 453 30.75 -21.83 -0.51
C ALA A 453 30.60 -23.03 0.43
N GLU A 454 31.65 -23.44 1.15
CA GLU A 454 31.60 -24.46 2.20
C GLU A 454 30.79 -24.00 3.43
N ALA A 455 30.77 -22.69 3.71
CA ALA A 455 29.96 -22.14 4.78
C ALA A 455 28.46 -22.11 4.42
N GLU A 456 28.13 -21.98 3.14
CA GLU A 456 26.74 -21.86 2.64
C GLU A 456 26.43 -22.80 1.44
N PRO A 457 26.68 -24.10 1.56
CA PRO A 457 26.65 -25.02 0.41
C PRO A 457 25.24 -25.21 -0.17
N GLN A 458 24.20 -24.94 0.63
CA GLN A 458 22.80 -24.96 0.19
C GLN A 458 22.46 -23.85 -0.83
N ASN A 459 23.27 -22.80 -0.91
CA ASN A 459 23.04 -21.65 -1.78
C ASN A 459 23.73 -21.80 -3.15
N ILE A 460 24.55 -22.85 -3.33
CA ILE A 460 25.39 -22.97 -4.53
C ILE A 460 24.65 -23.70 -5.65
N ASP A 461 24.50 -23.06 -6.80
CA ASP A 461 23.85 -23.62 -7.98
C ASP A 461 24.84 -24.30 -8.93
N LEU A 462 26.04 -23.73 -9.05
CA LEU A 462 27.00 -24.10 -10.08
C LEU A 462 28.42 -23.82 -9.61
N ALA A 463 29.37 -24.63 -10.06
CA ALA A 463 30.78 -24.32 -9.96
C ALA A 463 31.37 -24.01 -11.34
N HIS A 464 32.22 -22.99 -11.41
CA HIS A 464 33.05 -22.70 -12.57
C HIS A 464 34.51 -23.02 -12.28
N LEU A 465 35.11 -23.83 -13.16
CA LEU A 465 36.51 -24.21 -13.08
C LEU A 465 37.15 -24.19 -14.47
N ARG A 466 38.41 -23.75 -14.53
CA ARG A 466 39.17 -23.75 -15.78
C ARG A 466 40.18 -24.90 -15.85
N GLY A 467 40.00 -25.78 -16.83
CA GLY A 467 40.97 -26.83 -17.17
C GLY A 467 41.95 -26.36 -18.24
N THR A 468 43.17 -26.92 -18.23
CA THR A 468 44.21 -26.56 -19.21
C THR A 468 43.88 -26.95 -20.65
N THR A 469 43.07 -27.99 -20.83
CA THR A 469 42.63 -28.49 -22.15
C THR A 469 41.12 -28.36 -22.38
N SER A 470 40.34 -28.27 -21.31
CA SER A 470 38.89 -28.13 -21.37
C SER A 470 38.40 -26.67 -21.25
N ASN A 471 39.32 -25.70 -21.14
CA ASN A 471 39.04 -24.28 -20.94
C ASN A 471 38.01 -24.08 -19.80
N HIS A 472 37.03 -23.20 -19.96
CA HIS A 472 35.98 -22.95 -18.98
C HIS A 472 35.03 -24.15 -18.89
N ASN A 473 34.72 -24.54 -17.66
CA ASN A 473 33.79 -25.63 -17.37
C ASN A 473 32.75 -25.13 -16.36
N PHE A 474 31.51 -25.54 -16.57
CA PHE A 474 30.44 -25.44 -15.59
C PHE A 474 30.10 -26.82 -15.06
N LEU A 475 30.04 -26.95 -13.75
CA LEU A 475 29.76 -28.20 -13.07
C LEU A 475 28.60 -28.02 -12.11
N SER A 476 27.64 -28.93 -12.21
CA SER A 476 26.70 -29.20 -11.12
C SER A 476 27.48 -29.64 -9.88
N ILE A 477 27.08 -29.23 -8.68
CA ILE A 477 27.79 -29.58 -7.44
C ILE A 477 27.77 -31.10 -7.18
N THR A 478 26.78 -31.78 -7.77
CA THR A 478 26.65 -33.25 -7.75
C THR A 478 27.38 -33.95 -8.90
N SER A 479 28.06 -33.22 -9.79
CA SER A 479 28.72 -33.75 -10.97
C SER A 479 29.84 -34.73 -10.62
N SER A 480 29.87 -35.89 -11.29
CA SER A 480 31.04 -36.78 -11.25
C SER A 480 32.26 -36.18 -11.97
N GLY A 481 32.04 -35.08 -12.71
CA GLY A 481 33.05 -34.29 -13.38
C GLY A 481 34.21 -33.92 -12.47
N PHE A 482 33.94 -33.50 -11.21
CA PHE A 482 34.98 -33.12 -10.24
C PHE A 482 36.13 -34.13 -10.08
N GLY A 483 35.94 -35.40 -10.48
CA GLY A 483 37.02 -36.39 -10.58
C GLY A 483 38.18 -36.03 -11.51
N ALA A 484 38.03 -35.08 -12.43
CA ALA A 484 39.13 -34.58 -13.26
C ALA A 484 39.98 -33.46 -12.60
N TRP A 485 39.66 -33.09 -11.36
CA TRP A 485 40.35 -32.06 -10.58
C TRP A 485 41.10 -32.67 -9.39
N THR A 486 41.73 -31.82 -8.57
CA THR A 486 42.54 -32.30 -7.44
C THR A 486 41.70 -33.11 -6.45
N ALA A 487 42.32 -34.14 -5.85
CA ALA A 487 41.64 -34.96 -4.84
C ALA A 487 41.13 -34.12 -3.66
N SER A 488 41.89 -33.10 -3.25
CA SER A 488 41.51 -32.18 -2.15
C SER A 488 40.22 -31.43 -2.44
N LEU A 489 40.08 -30.83 -3.63
CA LEU A 489 38.86 -30.11 -4.02
C LEU A 489 37.65 -31.05 -4.01
N ARG A 490 37.81 -32.24 -4.60
CA ARG A 490 36.74 -33.23 -4.65
C ARG A 490 36.32 -33.67 -3.25
N GLU A 491 37.29 -33.98 -2.38
CA GLU A 491 37.01 -34.40 -0.99
C GLU A 491 36.32 -33.29 -0.19
N GLN A 492 36.66 -32.03 -0.41
CA GLN A 492 35.98 -30.88 0.22
C GLN A 492 34.52 -30.78 -0.23
N ILE A 493 34.26 -30.79 -1.55
CA ILE A 493 32.89 -30.73 -2.07
C ILE A 493 32.08 -31.96 -1.64
N GLU A 494 32.68 -33.17 -1.66
CA GLU A 494 32.03 -34.40 -1.20
C GLU A 494 31.65 -34.35 0.29
N ALA A 495 32.33 -33.54 1.10
CA ALA A 495 32.03 -33.33 2.51
C ALA A 495 30.89 -32.34 2.76
N TRP A 496 30.44 -31.58 1.74
CA TRP A 496 29.37 -30.60 1.92
C TRP A 496 28.06 -31.27 2.34
N PRO A 497 27.35 -30.75 3.37
CA PRO A 497 26.11 -31.34 3.88
C PRO A 497 24.96 -31.27 2.87
N VAL A 498 25.00 -30.30 1.96
CA VAL A 498 24.02 -30.10 0.87
C VAL A 498 24.79 -29.92 -0.43
N ARG A 499 24.32 -30.54 -1.50
CA ARG A 499 24.89 -30.39 -2.86
C ARG A 499 23.74 -30.33 -3.84
N ASN A 500 23.46 -29.14 -4.35
CA ASN A 500 22.35 -28.95 -5.27
C ASN A 500 22.65 -29.60 -6.62
N HIS A 501 21.64 -30.29 -7.16
CA HIS A 501 21.66 -30.87 -8.48
C HIS A 501 21.14 -29.87 -9.51
N THR A 502 22.03 -29.51 -10.44
CA THR A 502 21.73 -28.61 -11.55
C THR A 502 21.82 -29.36 -12.87
N GLY A 503 20.73 -29.34 -13.65
CA GLY A 503 20.73 -29.74 -15.05
C GLY A 503 21.31 -28.64 -15.92
N ILE A 504 22.23 -28.97 -16.82
CA ILE A 504 22.96 -28.01 -17.67
C ILE A 504 22.77 -28.37 -19.14
N ILE A 505 22.36 -27.41 -19.97
CA ILE A 505 22.22 -27.54 -21.43
C ILE A 505 22.96 -26.39 -22.12
N ASN A 506 23.88 -26.69 -23.04
CA ASN A 506 24.50 -25.67 -23.89
C ASN A 506 23.80 -25.63 -25.25
N LEU A 507 23.20 -24.49 -25.57
CA LEU A 507 22.54 -24.22 -26.85
C LEU A 507 23.52 -23.70 -27.92
N GLY A 508 24.76 -23.40 -27.53
CA GLY A 508 25.78 -22.80 -28.40
C GLY A 508 25.53 -21.30 -28.61
N SER A 509 26.15 -20.75 -29.66
CA SER A 509 26.20 -19.31 -29.93
C SER A 509 25.49 -18.89 -31.23
N ASP A 510 24.61 -19.74 -31.75
CA ASP A 510 23.86 -19.40 -32.96
C ASP A 510 22.77 -18.35 -32.69
N ALA A 511 22.28 -17.73 -33.76
CA ALA A 511 21.31 -16.65 -33.66
C ALA A 511 19.99 -17.09 -33.01
N ALA A 512 19.55 -18.34 -33.19
CA ALA A 512 18.31 -18.83 -32.61
C ALA A 512 18.43 -19.00 -31.09
N ALA A 513 19.58 -19.48 -30.61
CA ALA A 513 19.88 -19.55 -29.19
C ALA A 513 19.92 -18.16 -28.55
N VAL A 514 20.55 -17.18 -29.22
CA VAL A 514 20.58 -15.79 -28.76
C VAL A 514 19.18 -15.19 -28.75
N ASP A 515 18.40 -15.36 -29.82
CA ASP A 515 17.01 -14.85 -29.89
C ASP A 515 16.15 -15.44 -28.77
N LEU A 516 16.30 -16.74 -28.48
CA LEU A 516 15.65 -17.37 -27.34
C LEU A 516 16.04 -16.66 -26.04
N TYR A 517 17.33 -16.53 -25.76
CA TYR A 517 17.82 -15.86 -24.56
C TYR A 517 17.25 -14.44 -24.40
N GLU A 518 17.29 -13.63 -25.47
CA GLU A 518 16.80 -12.25 -25.43
C GLU A 518 15.28 -12.19 -25.21
N SER A 519 14.53 -13.17 -25.70
CA SER A 519 13.06 -13.24 -25.55
C SER A 519 12.56 -13.64 -24.16
N LEU A 520 13.42 -14.26 -23.33
CA LEU A 520 13.02 -14.74 -22.00
C LEU A 520 12.75 -13.59 -21.03
N ASP A 521 11.70 -13.72 -20.23
CA ASP A 521 11.35 -12.81 -19.13
C ASP A 521 11.53 -13.53 -17.79
N GLU A 522 12.29 -12.93 -16.87
CA GLU A 522 12.55 -13.47 -15.52
C GLU A 522 11.28 -13.58 -14.67
N ASN A 523 10.25 -12.78 -14.99
CA ASN A 523 8.96 -12.80 -14.30
C ASN A 523 7.99 -13.84 -14.88
N ASP A 524 8.29 -14.39 -16.07
CA ASP A 524 7.52 -15.48 -16.66
C ASP A 524 8.24 -16.80 -16.41
N ARG A 525 8.08 -17.30 -15.17
CA ARG A 525 8.64 -18.58 -14.75
C ARG A 525 8.24 -19.72 -15.68
N GLN A 526 7.00 -19.72 -16.17
CA GLN A 526 6.51 -20.77 -17.06
C GLN A 526 7.26 -20.74 -18.39
N ALA A 527 7.48 -19.57 -18.99
CA ALA A 527 8.27 -19.44 -20.20
C ALA A 527 9.72 -19.89 -20.01
N MET A 528 10.34 -19.57 -18.86
CA MET A 528 11.69 -20.05 -18.51
C MET A 528 11.73 -21.58 -18.38
N GLU A 529 10.75 -22.19 -17.72
CA GLU A 529 10.57 -23.65 -17.60
C GLU A 529 10.40 -24.32 -18.97
N GLU A 530 9.52 -23.78 -19.81
CA GLU A 530 9.27 -24.29 -21.16
C GLU A 530 10.51 -24.20 -22.04
N ALA A 531 11.26 -23.09 -21.95
CA ALA A 531 12.51 -22.93 -22.68
C ALA A 531 13.56 -23.95 -22.27
N PHE A 532 13.74 -24.20 -20.96
CA PHE A 532 14.66 -25.24 -20.47
C PHE A 532 14.24 -26.64 -20.96
N ASN A 533 12.96 -26.98 -20.83
CA ASN A 533 12.45 -28.30 -21.23
C ASN A 533 12.53 -28.55 -22.75
N THR A 534 12.43 -27.49 -23.55
CA THR A 534 12.51 -27.56 -25.03
C THR A 534 13.97 -27.55 -25.53
N ALA A 535 14.90 -26.99 -24.75
CA ALA A 535 16.32 -26.89 -25.08
C ALA A 535 17.01 -28.25 -25.26
N GLY A 536 16.49 -29.31 -24.63
CA GLY A 536 16.96 -30.68 -24.79
C GLY A 536 17.17 -31.40 -23.45
N GLU A 537 17.93 -32.50 -23.50
CA GLU A 537 18.27 -33.26 -22.30
C GLU A 537 19.52 -32.65 -21.63
N PRO A 538 19.51 -32.49 -20.28
CA PRO A 538 20.69 -32.07 -19.54
C PRO A 538 21.88 -33.00 -19.75
N ILE A 539 23.09 -32.45 -19.69
CA ILE A 539 24.33 -33.22 -19.81
C ILE A 539 24.42 -34.23 -18.65
N SER A 540 24.54 -35.52 -18.98
CA SER A 540 24.37 -36.63 -18.03
C SER A 540 25.42 -36.69 -16.91
N ASP A 541 26.62 -36.19 -17.14
CA ASP A 541 27.68 -36.13 -16.11
C ASP A 541 27.64 -34.83 -15.28
N GLY A 542 26.76 -33.90 -15.62
CA GLY A 542 26.62 -32.59 -14.99
C GLY A 542 27.82 -31.66 -15.24
N ARG A 543 28.66 -31.93 -16.24
CA ARG A 543 29.85 -31.13 -16.58
C ARG A 543 29.76 -30.63 -18.02
N LEU A 544 29.58 -29.33 -18.18
CA LEU A 544 29.76 -28.66 -19.46
C LEU A 544 31.22 -28.20 -19.60
N THR A 545 31.84 -28.44 -20.76
CA THR A 545 33.24 -28.10 -21.04
C THR A 545 33.37 -27.24 -22.27
N GLN A 546 34.53 -26.58 -22.42
CA GLN A 546 34.87 -25.76 -23.59
C GLN A 546 33.87 -24.63 -23.85
N ILE A 547 33.37 -24.02 -22.77
CA ILE A 547 32.43 -22.90 -22.85
C ILE A 547 33.12 -21.73 -23.54
N GLY A 548 32.47 -21.21 -24.58
CA GLY A 548 32.99 -20.15 -25.44
C GLY A 548 32.22 -18.84 -25.32
N THR A 549 32.84 -17.75 -25.78
CA THR A 549 32.15 -16.46 -25.92
C THR A 549 30.95 -16.59 -26.86
N GLY A 550 29.81 -16.06 -26.44
CA GLY A 550 28.54 -16.10 -27.16
C GLY A 550 27.66 -17.31 -26.84
N ASP A 551 28.16 -18.31 -26.10
CA ASP A 551 27.36 -19.48 -25.76
C ASP A 551 26.15 -19.10 -24.90
N ILE A 552 24.99 -19.69 -25.22
CA ILE A 552 23.77 -19.64 -24.43
C ILE A 552 23.62 -20.95 -23.68
N ILE A 553 23.50 -20.87 -22.36
CA ILE A 553 23.45 -22.02 -21.47
C ILE A 553 22.19 -21.94 -20.62
N MET A 554 21.40 -23.01 -20.61
CA MET A 554 20.22 -23.13 -19.75
C MET A 554 20.55 -24.01 -18.55
N LEU A 555 20.15 -23.57 -17.36
CA LEU A 555 20.31 -24.28 -16.10
C LEU A 555 18.96 -24.47 -15.41
N ASN A 556 18.79 -25.62 -14.75
CA ASN A 556 17.69 -25.88 -13.84
C ASN A 556 18.24 -26.49 -12.55
N SER A 557 18.26 -25.68 -11.48
CA SER A 557 18.64 -26.12 -10.13
C SER A 557 17.39 -26.70 -9.48
N ALA A 558 17.15 -27.99 -9.71
CA ALA A 558 15.89 -28.64 -9.33
C ALA A 558 15.65 -28.60 -7.82
N ASP A 559 16.72 -28.68 -7.03
CA ASP A 559 16.65 -28.67 -5.56
C ASP A 559 16.28 -27.29 -4.99
N ARG A 560 16.65 -26.21 -5.70
CA ARG A 560 16.33 -24.83 -5.31
C ARG A 560 15.14 -24.26 -6.07
N GLY A 561 14.61 -24.99 -7.05
CA GLY A 561 13.49 -24.55 -7.86
C GLY A 561 13.78 -23.33 -8.72
N ILE A 562 15.03 -23.06 -9.10
CA ILE A 562 15.40 -21.91 -9.95
C ILE A 562 15.81 -22.35 -11.36
N ILE A 563 15.46 -21.53 -12.35
CA ILE A 563 15.89 -21.70 -13.73
C ILE A 563 16.68 -20.49 -14.16
N VAL A 564 17.81 -20.74 -14.82
CA VAL A 564 18.75 -19.69 -15.23
C VAL A 564 19.03 -19.83 -16.71
N ALA A 565 18.92 -18.73 -17.45
CA ALA A 565 19.44 -18.61 -18.80
C ALA A 565 20.70 -17.77 -18.74
N ILE A 566 21.82 -18.29 -19.26
CA ILE A 566 23.13 -17.64 -19.25
C ILE A 566 23.53 -17.33 -20.68
N LYS A 567 24.11 -16.15 -20.89
CA LYS A 567 24.83 -15.72 -22.08
C LYS A 567 26.27 -15.43 -21.71
N VAL A 568 27.20 -16.16 -22.30
CA VAL A 568 28.63 -15.93 -22.08
C VAL A 568 29.06 -14.70 -22.86
N VAL A 569 29.32 -13.59 -22.17
CA VAL A 569 29.68 -12.30 -22.79
C VAL A 569 31.12 -12.33 -23.28
N GLU A 570 32.02 -12.89 -22.46
CA GLU A 570 33.44 -12.99 -22.75
C GLU A 570 34.00 -14.24 -22.07
N ALA A 571 34.85 -14.99 -22.75
CA ALA A 571 35.55 -16.15 -22.22
C ALA A 571 37.01 -16.11 -22.70
N ASP A 572 37.90 -15.57 -21.87
CA ASP A 572 39.31 -15.43 -22.21
C ASP A 572 40.02 -16.77 -22.04
N ASN A 573 40.58 -17.29 -23.14
CA ASN A 573 41.39 -18.49 -23.14
C ASN A 573 42.62 -18.45 -22.22
N SER A 574 43.00 -17.29 -21.68
CA SER A 574 44.07 -17.08 -20.70
C SER A 574 43.60 -16.46 -19.38
N GLY A 575 42.33 -16.07 -19.28
CA GLY A 575 41.77 -15.23 -18.23
C GLY A 575 40.42 -15.73 -17.73
N GLY A 576 39.65 -14.81 -17.14
CA GLY A 576 38.33 -15.09 -16.57
C GLY A 576 37.24 -15.25 -17.63
N MET A 577 36.01 -15.44 -17.16
CA MET A 577 34.81 -15.50 -17.99
C MET A 577 33.76 -14.54 -17.43
N THR A 578 33.15 -13.74 -18.28
CA THR A 578 32.04 -12.87 -17.92
C THR A 578 30.75 -13.45 -18.47
N ILE A 579 29.77 -13.62 -17.60
CA ILE A 579 28.47 -14.15 -17.94
C ILE A 579 27.38 -13.14 -17.63
N ARG A 580 26.38 -13.12 -18.49
CA ARG A 580 25.11 -12.44 -18.29
C ARG A 580 24.04 -13.48 -18.05
N PHE A 581 23.13 -13.25 -17.13
CA PHE A 581 22.11 -14.24 -16.83
C PHE A 581 20.75 -13.65 -16.47
N LYS A 582 19.73 -14.46 -16.70
CA LYS A 582 18.34 -14.28 -16.32
C LYS A 582 17.97 -15.39 -15.36
N VAL A 583 17.33 -15.09 -14.23
CA VAL A 583 16.90 -16.10 -13.25
C VAL A 583 15.39 -16.01 -13.02
N SER A 584 14.69 -17.14 -13.02
CA SER A 584 13.25 -17.18 -12.77
C SER A 584 12.92 -16.69 -11.36
N GLN A 585 11.97 -15.77 -11.22
CA GLN A 585 11.39 -15.39 -9.94
C GLN A 585 10.35 -16.44 -9.48
N GLU A 586 10.17 -16.61 -8.17
CA GLU A 586 9.15 -17.51 -7.59
C GLU A 586 7.72 -16.97 -7.73
#